data_AF-A0A378MTY8-F1
#
_entry.id   AF-A0A378MTY8-F1
#
_cell.length_a   1.000
_cell.length_b   1.000
_cell.length_c   1.000
_cell.angle_alpha   90.00
_cell.angle_beta   90.00
_cell.angle_gamma   90.00
#
_symmetry.space_group_name_H-M   'P 1'
#
loop_
_entity.id
_entity.type
_entity.pdbx_description
1 polymer ?
#
loop_
_entity_poly.entity_id
_entity_poly.type
_entity_poly.pdbx_seq_one_letter_code
_entity_poly.pdbx_strand_id
1 'polypeptide(L)'
;MVRSRFIVLSLILLASILFYMTYNAKGNWDFILQLRGKKLILLCTIAYTIGISTLLFQTLTHNPILTPSILGFDSLYLLLQTSLVFLFGGLGFTQLDPSYKFFL
;
A
#
# COMPACT_ATOMS: atom_id res chain seq x y z
N MET A 1 15.90 24.87 8.54
CA MET A 1 14.51 24.45 8.85
C MET A 1 14.15 23.06 8.30
N VAL A 2 14.42 22.76 7.02
CA VAL A 2 14.03 21.48 6.37
C VAL A 2 14.56 20.23 7.08
N ARG A 3 15.84 20.23 7.51
CA ARG A 3 16.45 19.10 8.24
C ARG A 3 15.75 18.75 9.55
N SER A 4 15.28 19.76 10.30
CA SER A 4 14.54 19.56 11.55
C SER A 4 13.17 18.90 11.29
N ARG A 5 12.50 19.28 10.20
CA ARG A 5 11.20 18.68 9.83
C ARG A 5 11.31 17.19 9.52
N PHE A 6 12.34 16.76 8.79
CA PHE A 6 12.57 15.35 8.51
C PHE A 6 12.86 14.54 9.77
N ILE A 7 13.62 15.09 10.72
CA ILE A 7 13.89 14.44 12.00
C ILE A 7 12.59 14.25 12.79
N VAL A 8 11.77 15.30 12.89
CA VAL A 8 10.46 15.23 13.57
C VAL A 8 9.55 14.19 12.93
N LEU A 9 9.42 14.19 11.60
CA LEU A 9 8.60 13.21 10.88
C LEU A 9 9.10 11.78 11.08
N SER A 10 10.42 11.57 11.06
CA SER A 10 11.02 10.25 11.32
C SER A 10 10.76 9.77 12.75
N LEU A 11 10.81 10.66 13.74
CA LEU A 11 10.50 10.33 15.13
C LEU A 11 9.02 9.96 15.30
N ILE A 12 8.12 10.73 14.69
CA ILE A 12 6.68 10.43 14.70
C ILE A 12 6.43 9.06 14.07
N LEU A 13 7.05 8.77 12.93
CA LEU A 13 6.92 7.47 12.25
C LEU A 13 7.39 6.31 13.14
N LEU A 14 8.55 6.43 13.78
CA LEU A 14 9.05 5.42 14.72
C LEU A 14 8.12 5.23 15.91
N ALA A 15 7.58 6.32 16.48
CA ALA A 15 6.61 6.25 17.56
C ALA A 15 5.31 5.54 17.12
N SER A 16 4.80 5.84 15.92
CA SER A 16 3.63 5.17 15.36
C SER A 16 3.86 3.67 15.11
N ILE A 17 5.05 3.29 14.63
CA ILE A 17 5.43 1.88 14.45
C ILE A 17 5.44 1.14 15.79
N LEU A 18 6.11 1.70 16.80
CA LEU A 18 6.17 1.10 18.13
C LEU A 18 4.77 0.97 18.75
N PHE A 19 3.94 1.99 18.60
CA PHE A 19 2.56 1.95 19.05
C PHE A 19 1.76 0.86 18.32
N TYR A 20 1.87 0.76 16.99
CA TYR A 20 1.20 -0.28 16.22
C TYR A 20 1.62 -1.71 16.63
N MET A 21 2.91 -1.91 16.93
CA MET A 21 3.42 -3.23 17.34
C MET A 21 2.99 -3.62 18.76
N THR A 22 2.93 -2.66 19.69
CA THR A 22 2.73 -2.95 21.12
C THR A 22 1.28 -2.75 21.60
N TYR A 23 0.49 -1.90 20.94
CA TYR A 23 -0.84 -1.55 21.39
C TYR A 23 -1.78 -2.76 21.33
N ASN A 24 -2.41 -3.04 22.47
CA ASN A 24 -3.37 -4.14 22.66
C ASN A 24 -2.84 -5.51 22.19
N ALA A 25 -1.53 -5.77 22.35
CA ALA A 25 -0.94 -7.09 22.16
C ALA A 25 -1.30 -8.00 23.36
N LYS A 26 -2.58 -8.39 23.44
CA LYS A 26 -3.09 -9.34 24.43
C LYS A 26 -3.04 -10.74 23.82
N GLY A 27 -2.23 -11.65 24.38
CA GLY A 27 -2.08 -13.04 23.89
C GLY A 27 -0.63 -13.44 23.65
N ASN A 28 -0.39 -14.38 22.73
CA ASN A 28 0.96 -14.82 22.36
C ASN A 28 1.66 -13.74 21.53
N TRP A 29 2.60 -13.05 22.17
CA TRP A 29 3.36 -11.95 21.56
C TRP A 29 4.14 -12.37 20.32
N ASP A 30 4.66 -13.59 20.28
CA ASP A 30 5.44 -14.10 19.14
C ASP A 30 4.58 -14.14 17.86
N PHE A 31 3.36 -14.68 17.96
CA PHE A 31 2.44 -14.76 16.82
C PHE A 31 1.94 -13.39 16.38
N ILE A 32 1.54 -12.53 17.32
CA ILE A 32 0.98 -11.21 17.02
C ILE A 32 2.03 -10.31 16.39
N LEU A 33 3.26 -10.30 16.92
CA LEU A 33 4.35 -9.48 16.40
C LEU A 33 4.78 -9.94 15.02
N GLN A 34 4.85 -11.24 14.75
CA GLN A 34 5.16 -11.75 13.41
C GLN A 34 4.11 -11.35 12.37
N LEU A 35 2.81 -11.46 12.70
CA LEU A 35 1.74 -11.08 11.79
C LEU A 35 1.71 -9.56 11.53
N ARG A 36 1.85 -8.75 12.58
CA ARG A 36 1.91 -7.28 12.47
C ARG A 36 3.18 -6.82 11.75
N GLY A 37 4.30 -7.46 12.00
CA GLY A 37 5.58 -7.18 11.33
C GLY A 37 5.50 -7.41 9.83
N LYS A 38 4.93 -8.55 9.40
CA LYS A 38 4.67 -8.81 7.96
C LYS A 38 3.77 -7.75 7.34
N LYS A 39 2.69 -7.36 8.01
CA LYS A 39 1.80 -6.28 7.54
C LYS A 39 2.51 -4.93 7.46
N LEU A 40 3.35 -4.61 8.44
CA LEU A 40 4.09 -3.35 8.48
C LEU A 40 5.08 -3.25 7.32
N ILE A 41 5.85 -4.32 7.05
CA ILE A 41 6.77 -4.36 5.89
C ILE A 41 5.99 -4.10 4.60
N LEU A 42 4.85 -4.79 4.43
CA LEU A 42 3.99 -4.63 3.26
C LEU A 42 3.47 -3.19 3.11
N LEU A 43 3.01 -2.57 4.19
CA LEU A 43 2.56 -1.17 4.20
C LEU A 43 3.69 -0.20 3.84
N CYS A 44 4.90 -0.39 4.39
CA CYS A 44 6.06 0.44 4.08
C CYS A 44 6.44 0.33 2.61
N THR A 45 6.45 -0.87 2.04
CA THR A 45 6.73 -1.09 0.62
C THR A 45 5.68 -0.40 -0.26
N ILE A 46 4.39 -0.58 0.04
CA ILE A 46 3.31 0.06 -0.72
C ILE A 46 3.42 1.59 -0.65
N ALA A 47 3.62 2.16 0.55
CA ALA A 47 3.75 3.60 0.73
C ALA A 47 4.93 4.17 -0.07
N TYR A 48 6.08 3.48 -0.07
CA TYR A 48 7.23 3.85 -0.87
C TYR A 48 6.91 3.84 -2.37
N THR A 49 6.33 2.75 -2.88
CA THR A 49 5.99 2.61 -4.30
C THR A 49 4.99 3.67 -4.75
N ILE A 50 3.94 3.95 -3.96
CA ILE A 50 2.94 4.99 -4.27
C ILE A 50 3.58 6.39 -4.27
N GLY A 51 4.46 6.68 -3.30
CA GLY A 51 5.18 7.95 -3.22
C GLY A 51 6.06 8.19 -4.44
N ILE A 52 6.85 7.18 -4.84
CA ILE A 52 7.70 7.24 -6.03
C ILE A 52 6.86 7.41 -7.29
N SER A 53 5.80 6.61 -7.46
CA SER A 53 4.89 6.73 -8.60
C SER A 53 4.33 8.15 -8.70
N THR A 54 3.83 8.71 -7.59
CA THR A 54 3.31 10.09 -7.54
C THR A 54 4.33 11.11 -7.99
N LEU A 55 5.55 11.08 -7.45
CA LEU A 55 6.61 12.02 -7.85
C LEU A 55 6.99 11.88 -9.33
N LEU A 56 7.08 10.64 -9.83
CA LEU A 56 7.38 10.39 -11.25
C LEU A 56 6.30 10.96 -12.16
N PHE A 57 5.02 10.71 -11.87
CA PHE A 57 3.93 11.24 -12.66
C PHE A 57 3.89 12.77 -12.61
N GLN A 58 3.98 13.36 -11.41
CA GLN A 58 4.02 14.82 -11.25
C GLN A 58 5.18 15.46 -12.03
N THR A 59 6.34 14.79 -12.07
CA THR A 59 7.53 15.25 -12.80
C THR A 59 7.32 15.14 -14.31
N LEU A 60 6.81 14.01 -14.79
CA LEU A 60 6.57 13.78 -16.23
C LEU A 60 5.50 14.74 -16.78
N THR A 61 4.39 14.90 -16.07
CA THR A 61 3.28 15.75 -16.52
C THR A 61 3.47 17.22 -16.16
N HIS A 62 4.54 17.59 -15.44
CA HIS A 62 4.77 18.93 -14.90
C HIS A 62 3.54 19.47 -14.15
N ASN A 63 2.86 18.60 -13.38
CA ASN A 63 1.63 18.94 -12.67
C ASN A 63 1.65 18.38 -11.24
N PRO A 64 1.79 19.23 -10.21
CA PRO A 64 1.92 18.80 -8.83
C PRO A 64 0.63 18.25 -8.21
N ILE A 65 -0.53 18.46 -8.84
CA ILE A 65 -1.83 17.97 -8.34
C ILE A 65 -2.10 16.54 -8.83
N LEU A 66 -1.40 16.12 -9.89
CA LEU A 66 -1.72 14.91 -10.61
C LEU A 66 -1.06 13.68 -9.95
N THR A 67 -1.88 12.88 -9.28
CA THR A 67 -1.47 11.57 -8.74
C THR A 67 -1.97 10.45 -9.67
N PRO A 68 -1.35 9.25 -9.65
CA PRO A 68 -1.83 8.10 -10.44
C PRO A 68 -3.30 7.78 -10.18
N SER A 69 -3.73 7.90 -8.92
CA SER A 69 -5.12 7.71 -8.51
C SER A 69 -6.06 8.74 -9.16
N ILE A 70 -5.66 10.01 -9.23
CA ILE A 70 -6.44 11.08 -9.89
C ILE A 70 -6.51 10.89 -11.40
N LEU A 71 -5.45 10.35 -12.03
CA LEU A 71 -5.47 9.96 -13.44
C LEU A 71 -6.46 8.83 -13.74
N GLY A 72 -6.88 8.07 -12.72
CA GLY A 72 -7.80 6.95 -12.85
C GLY A 72 -7.13 5.58 -12.90
N PHE A 73 -5.83 5.45 -12.59
CA PHE A 73 -5.16 4.14 -12.54
C PHE A 73 -5.80 3.21 -11.50
N ASP A 74 -6.24 3.73 -10.35
CA ASP A 74 -6.95 2.96 -9.32
C ASP A 74 -8.30 2.45 -9.86
N SER A 75 -9.02 3.28 -10.62
CA SER A 75 -10.29 2.92 -11.24
C SER A 75 -10.11 1.89 -12.37
N LEU A 76 -9.04 2.01 -13.16
CA LEU A 76 -8.69 1.02 -14.19
C LEU A 76 -8.39 -0.34 -13.57
N TYR A 77 -7.62 -0.38 -12.47
CA TYR A 77 -7.37 -1.61 -11.73
C TYR A 77 -8.67 -2.25 -11.23
N LEU A 78 -9.57 -1.45 -10.62
CA LEU A 78 -10.88 -1.93 -10.20
C LEU A 78 -11.74 -2.44 -11.35
N LEU A 79 -11.73 -1.76 -12.50
CA LEU A 79 -12.45 -2.19 -13.70
C LEU A 79 -11.93 -3.55 -14.20
N LEU A 80 -10.62 -3.74 -14.25
CA LEU A 80 -10.02 -5.03 -14.63
C LEU A 80 -10.44 -6.14 -13.65
N GLN A 81 -10.29 -5.91 -12.33
CA GLN A 81 -10.66 -6.90 -11.32
C GLN A 81 -12.14 -7.28 -11.36
N THR A 82 -13.02 -6.29 -11.48
CA THR A 82 -14.46 -6.54 -11.58
C THR A 82 -14.84 -7.22 -12.89
N SER A 83 -14.16 -6.91 -13.99
CA SER A 83 -14.33 -7.61 -15.27
C SER A 83 -13.92 -9.08 -15.16
N LEU A 84 -12.80 -9.38 -14.50
CA LEU A 84 -12.39 -10.77 -14.24
C LEU A 84 -13.44 -11.51 -13.40
N VAL A 85 -13.95 -10.89 -12.34
CA VAL A 85 -15.01 -11.48 -11.51
C VAL A 85 -16.31 -11.66 -12.30
N PHE A 86 -16.64 -10.73 -13.20
CA PHE A 86 -17.82 -10.84 -14.07
C PHE A 86 -17.70 -11.99 -15.08
N LEU A 87 -16.53 -12.16 -15.70
CA LEU A 87 -16.30 -13.19 -16.72
C LEU A 87 -16.10 -14.61 -16.14
N PHE A 88 -15.30 -14.74 -15.07
CA PHE A 88 -14.97 -16.04 -14.46
C PHE A 88 -15.87 -16.41 -13.28
N GLY A 89 -16.73 -15.49 -12.83
CA GLY A 89 -17.52 -15.64 -11.61
C GLY A 89 -16.67 -15.50 -10.33
N GLY A 90 -17.34 -15.36 -9.19
CA GLY A 90 -16.66 -15.18 -7.90
C GLY A 90 -15.81 -16.39 -7.47
N LEU A 91 -16.24 -17.62 -7.78
CA LEU A 91 -15.49 -18.84 -7.47
C LEU A 91 -14.33 -19.09 -8.45
N GLY A 92 -14.48 -18.75 -9.73
CA GLY A 92 -13.39 -18.83 -10.70
C GLY A 92 -12.28 -17.82 -10.36
N PHE A 93 -12.64 -16.61 -9.95
CA PHE A 93 -11.68 -15.59 -9.55
C PHE A 93 -10.85 -15.97 -8.31
N THR A 94 -11.43 -16.63 -7.31
CA THR A 94 -10.66 -17.00 -6.11
C THR A 94 -9.64 -18.11 -6.39
N GLN A 95 -9.94 -19.01 -7.33
CA GLN A 95 -9.08 -20.13 -7.72
C GLN A 95 -7.92 -19.74 -8.65
N LEU A 96 -7.99 -18.59 -9.34
CA LEU A 96 -6.88 -18.09 -10.15
C LEU A 96 -5.63 -17.85 -9.30
N ASP A 97 -4.45 -18.17 -9.85
CA ASP A 97 -3.20 -17.83 -9.17
C ASP A 97 -3.08 -16.31 -9.00
N PRO A 98 -2.51 -15.83 -7.87
CA PRO A 98 -2.35 -14.40 -7.61
C PRO A 98 -1.63 -13.65 -8.74
N SER A 99 -0.68 -14.30 -9.41
CA SER A 99 0.08 -13.73 -10.54
C SER A 99 -0.83 -13.35 -11.71
N TYR A 100 -1.80 -14.21 -12.04
CA TYR A 100 -2.73 -13.97 -13.14
C TYR A 100 -3.75 -12.87 -12.82
N LYS A 101 -4.07 -12.65 -11.53
CA LYS A 101 -4.96 -11.55 -11.13
C LYS A 101 -4.36 -10.16 -11.36
N PHE A 102 -3.04 -10.05 -11.49
CA PHE A 102 -2.34 -8.78 -11.73
C PHE A 102 -1.93 -8.56 -13.18
N PHE A 103 -1.72 -9.64 -13.95
CA PHE A 103 -1.28 -9.58 -15.34
C PHE A 103 -2.41 -9.60 -16.37
N LEU A 104 -3.59 -10.08 -15.99
CA LEU A 104 -4.77 -10.32 -16.83
C LEU A 104 -5.87 -9.33 -16.46
#